data_AF-A0A9D5QAV4-F1
#
_entry.id   AF-A0A9D5QAV4-F1
#
_cell.length_a   1.000
_cell.length_b   1.000
_cell.length_c   1.000
_cell.angle_alpha   90.00
_cell.angle_beta   90.00
_cell.angle_gamma   90.00
#
_symmetry.space_group_name_H-M   'P 1'
#
loop_
_entity.id
_entity.type
_entity.pdbx_description
1 polymer ?
#
loop_
_entity_poly.entity_id
_entity_poly.type
_entity_poly.pdbx_seq_one_letter_code
_entity_poly.pdbx_strand_id
1 'polypeptide(L)'
;EQVRLVADEKGFRLHCFVEELSNVEAIVCLVGPPGGFSPDELKAIQKHGYRPVWLSANRLRTELAGVVLTASLLSMVGPRT
;
A
#
# COMPACT_ATOMS: atom_id res chain seq x y z
N GLU A 1 -4.22 0.90 16.67
CA GLU A 1 -3.79 -0.22 15.79
C GLU A 1 -3.38 0.34 14.42
N GLN A 2 -2.40 -0.25 13.73
CA GLN A 2 -1.84 0.31 12.48
C GLN A 2 -1.94 -0.69 11.34
N VAL A 3 -2.38 -0.23 10.16
CA VAL A 3 -2.31 -1.04 8.93
C VAL A 3 -1.02 -0.78 8.19
N ARG A 4 -0.34 -1.84 7.76
CA ARG A 4 0.89 -1.76 6.98
C ARG A 4 0.64 -2.27 5.56
N LEU A 5 0.91 -1.43 4.56
CA LEU A 5 0.71 -1.74 3.14
C LEU A 5 2.03 -1.59 2.39
N VAL A 6 2.30 -2.49 1.44
CA VAL A 6 3.46 -2.39 0.53
C VAL A 6 2.97 -2.40 -0.91
N ALA A 7 3.44 -1.48 -1.74
CA ALA A 7 3.09 -1.45 -3.15
C ALA A 7 3.77 -2.62 -3.89
N ASP A 8 2.97 -3.48 -4.52
CA ASP A 8 3.44 -4.64 -5.27
C ASP A 8 2.52 -4.97 -6.46
N GLU A 9 3.10 -5.43 -7.57
CA GLU A 9 2.34 -5.74 -8.79
C GLU A 9 1.43 -6.98 -8.65
N LYS A 10 1.69 -7.84 -7.66
CA LYS A 10 0.91 -9.04 -7.36
C LYS A 10 0.08 -8.87 -6.08
N GLY A 11 -0.06 -7.63 -5.61
CA GLY A 11 -0.84 -7.29 -4.42
C GLY A 11 -2.36 -7.34 -4.62
N PHE A 12 -3.08 -7.21 -3.51
CA PHE A 12 -4.54 -7.10 -3.50
C PHE A 12 -4.98 -5.69 -3.86
N ARG A 13 -6.23 -5.53 -4.32
CA ARG A 13 -6.79 -4.20 -4.54
C ARG A 13 -7.03 -3.50 -3.21
N LEU A 14 -6.79 -2.19 -3.16
CA LEU A 14 -6.98 -1.39 -1.94
C LEU A 14 -8.40 -1.50 -1.36
N HIS A 15 -9.43 -1.66 -2.20
CA HIS A 15 -10.81 -1.80 -1.71
C HIS A 15 -11.03 -3.02 -0.80
N CYS A 16 -10.18 -4.05 -0.88
CA CYS A 16 -10.24 -5.22 -0.01
C CYS A 16 -9.92 -4.89 1.45
N PHE A 17 -9.36 -3.71 1.72
CA PHE A 17 -8.91 -3.29 3.05
C PHE A 17 -9.75 -2.15 3.63
N VAL A 18 -10.81 -1.68 2.94
CA VAL A 18 -11.55 -0.47 3.32
C VAL A 18 -12.05 -0.52 4.76
N GLU A 19 -12.68 -1.62 5.17
CA GLU A 19 -13.24 -1.76 6.52
C GLU A 19 -12.19 -1.62 7.62
N GLU A 20 -10.99 -2.16 7.40
CA GLU A 20 -9.89 -2.06 8.35
C GLU A 20 -9.24 -0.67 8.32
N LEU A 21 -9.04 -0.12 7.11
CA LEU A 21 -8.48 1.21 6.92
C LEU A 21 -9.38 2.31 7.51
N SER A 22 -10.69 2.09 7.60
CA SER A 22 -11.62 3.00 8.26
C SER A 22 -11.49 3.01 9.79
N ASN A 23 -10.96 1.94 10.40
CA ASN A 23 -10.93 1.76 11.86
C ASN A 23 -9.53 1.86 12.50
N VAL A 24 -8.50 2.22 11.74
CA VAL A 24 -7.12 2.30 12.24
C VAL A 24 -6.62 3.73 12.41
N GLU A 25 -5.89 4.05 13.47
CA GLU A 25 -5.39 5.40 13.69
C GLU A 25 -4.33 5.83 12.67
N ALA A 26 -3.52 4.88 12.18
CA ALA A 26 -2.45 5.16 11.23
C ALA A 26 -2.32 4.06 10.16
N ILE A 27 -1.92 4.50 8.97
CA ILE A 27 -1.62 3.62 7.83
C ILE A 27 -0.16 3.86 7.45
N VAL A 28 0.65 2.82 7.50
CA VAL A 28 2.07 2.86 7.08
C VAL A 28 2.17 2.27 5.69
N CYS A 29 2.73 3.04 4.77
CA CYS A 29 2.87 2.66 3.38
C CYS A 29 4.35 2.51 3.02
N LEU A 30 4.67 1.41 2.33
CA LEU A 30 6.00 1.14 1.81
C LEU A 30 5.95 1.15 0.28
N VAL A 31 6.79 1.97 -0.33
CA VAL A 31 6.97 2.04 -1.79
C VAL A 31 8.41 1.69 -2.11
N GLY A 32 8.59 0.78 -3.07
CA GLY A 32 9.91 0.30 -3.45
C GLY A 32 10.76 1.33 -4.18
N PRO A 33 12.09 1.14 -4.19
CA PRO A 33 13.00 1.95 -4.98
C PRO A 33 12.73 1.79 -6.49
N PRO A 34 13.39 2.56 -7.37
CA PRO A 34 13.34 2.32 -8.80
C PRO A 34 13.67 0.86 -9.11
N GLY A 35 12.75 0.16 -9.78
CA GLY A 35 12.88 -1.29 -10.05
C GLY A 35 12.04 -2.19 -9.14
N GLY A 36 11.54 -1.68 -8.00
CA GLY A 36 10.74 -2.41 -7.03
C GLY A 36 11.56 -3.19 -6.00
N PHE A 37 10.86 -3.93 -5.13
CA PHE A 37 11.48 -4.84 -4.18
C PHE A 37 11.77 -6.19 -4.84
N SER A 38 12.86 -6.83 -4.46
CA SER A 38 13.12 -8.22 -4.84
C SER A 38 12.12 -9.18 -4.16
N PRO A 39 11.95 -10.41 -4.68
CA PRO A 39 11.08 -11.41 -4.06
C PRO A 39 11.45 -11.75 -2.61
N ASP A 40 12.75 -11.68 -2.26
CA ASP A 40 13.20 -11.97 -0.89
C ASP A 40 12.89 -10.82 0.07
N GLU A 41 13.11 -9.57 -0.36
CA GLU A 41 12.70 -8.37 0.38
C GLU A 41 11.19 -8.34 0.60
N LEU A 42 10.39 -8.63 -0.43
CA LEU A 42 8.92 -8.70 -0.29
C LEU A 42 8.49 -9.75 0.74
N LYS A 43 9.15 -10.91 0.78
CA LYS A 43 8.90 -11.93 1.81
C LYS A 43 9.27 -11.42 3.21
N ALA A 44 10.41 -10.75 3.35
CA ALA A 44 10.83 -10.17 4.61
C ALA A 44 9.87 -9.07 5.09
N ILE A 45 9.44 -8.18 4.19
CA ILE A 45 8.46 -7.12 4.43
C ILE A 45 7.12 -7.72 4.89
N GLN A 46 6.62 -8.75 4.19
CA GLN A 46 5.39 -9.45 4.55
C GLN A 46 5.48 -10.15 5.91
N LYS A 47 6.64 -10.72 6.28
CA LYS A 47 6.86 -11.26 7.63
C LYS A 47 6.72 -10.21 8.74
N HIS A 48 6.90 -8.92 8.43
CA HIS A 48 6.69 -7.81 9.36
C HIS A 48 5.24 -7.27 9.34
N GLY A 49 4.31 -8.01 8.70
CA GLY A 49 2.89 -7.68 8.66
C GLY A 49 2.48 -6.66 7.59
N TYR A 50 3.37 -6.35 6.65
CA TYR A 50 2.99 -5.55 5.47
C TYR A 50 2.19 -6.38 4.49
N ARG A 51 1.10 -5.80 4.00
CA ARG A 51 0.20 -6.45 3.04
C ARG A 51 0.41 -5.88 1.64
N PRO A 52 0.65 -6.73 0.64
CA PRO A 52 0.91 -6.26 -0.71
C PRO A 52 -0.37 -5.68 -1.32
N VAL A 53 -0.26 -4.47 -1.88
CA VAL A 53 -1.35 -3.75 -2.55
C VAL A 53 -0.97 -3.42 -3.98
N TRP A 54 -1.92 -3.66 -4.88
CA TRP A 54 -1.81 -3.33 -6.29
C TRP A 54 -2.43 -1.95 -6.56
N LEU A 55 -1.69 -1.10 -7.27
CA LEU A 55 -2.06 0.30 -7.51
C LEU A 55 -2.56 0.57 -8.93
N SER A 56 -1.99 -0.09 -9.92
CA SER A 56 -2.30 0.18 -11.34
C SER A 56 -1.85 -0.98 -12.24
N ALA A 57 -2.49 -1.11 -13.39
CA ALA A 57 -2.09 -2.06 -14.43
C ALA A 57 -0.75 -1.66 -15.09
N ASN A 58 -0.43 -0.37 -15.06
CA ASN A 58 0.84 0.15 -15.56
C ASN A 58 1.86 0.23 -14.42
N ARG A 59 3.12 -0.09 -14.73
CA ARG A 59 4.23 0.12 -13.81
C ARG A 59 4.38 1.60 -13.51
N LEU A 60 4.16 1.99 -12.25
CA LEU A 60 4.36 3.36 -11.79
C LEU A 60 5.83 3.60 -11.45
N ARG A 61 6.32 4.82 -11.72
CA ARG A 61 7.60 5.27 -11.14
C ARG A 61 7.43 5.45 -9.64
N THR A 62 8.51 5.28 -8.87
CA THR A 62 8.50 5.32 -7.40
C THR A 62 7.82 6.59 -6.86
N GLU A 63 8.12 7.75 -7.44
CA GLU A 63 7.56 9.03 -7.04
C GLU A 63 6.04 9.09 -7.25
N LEU A 64 5.57 8.58 -8.41
CA LEU A 64 4.15 8.53 -8.75
C LEU A 64 3.40 7.50 -7.92
N ALA A 65 4.02 6.36 -7.62
CA ALA A 65 3.42 5.31 -6.80
C ALA A 65 3.07 5.83 -5.39
N GLY A 66 3.95 6.65 -4.79
CA GLY A 66 3.67 7.29 -3.51
C GLY A 66 2.44 8.20 -3.55
N VAL A 67 2.35 9.08 -4.57
CA VAL A 67 1.21 10.01 -4.73
C VAL A 67 -0.09 9.27 -5.02
N VAL A 68 -0.07 8.27 -5.89
CA VAL A 68 -1.27 7.47 -6.23
C VAL A 68 -1.76 6.71 -5.01
N LEU A 69 -0.86 6.11 -4.23
CA LEU A 69 -1.21 5.36 -3.03
C LEU A 69 -1.87 6.26 -1.98
N THR A 70 -1.29 7.43 -1.68
CA THR A 70 -1.86 8.34 -0.69
C THR A 70 -3.18 8.94 -1.14
N ALA A 71 -3.30 9.34 -2.42
CA ALA A 71 -4.55 9.84 -2.97
C ALA A 71 -5.66 8.76 -2.96
N SER A 72 -5.32 7.52 -3.30
CA SER A 72 -6.26 6.40 -3.26
C SER A 72 -6.76 6.14 -1.84
N LEU A 73 -5.85 6.11 -0.87
CA LEU A 73 -6.21 5.93 0.54
C LEU A 73 -7.12 7.06 1.05
N LEU A 74 -6.80 8.32 0.73
CA LEU A 74 -7.63 9.47 1.11
C LEU A 74 -9.03 9.42 0.50
N SER A 75 -9.16 8.91 -0.73
CA SER A 75 -10.47 8.77 -1.38
C SER A 75 -11.34 7.67 -0.77
N MET A 76 -10.72 6.64 -0.18
CA MET A 76 -11.40 5.47 0.39
C MET A 76 -11.71 5.67 1.87
N VAL A 77 -10.76 6.23 2.60
CA VAL A 77 -10.88 6.54 4.03
C VAL A 77 -11.34 7.99 4.09
N GLY A 78 -12.66 8.17 4.15
CA GLY A 78 -13.27 9.50 4.23
C GLY A 78 -12.74 10.35 5.40
N PRO A 79 -13.08 11.66 5.43
CA PRO A 79 -12.60 12.57 6.46
C PRO A 79 -12.99 12.05 7.85
N ARG A 80 -11.98 11.89 8.70
CA ARG A 80 -12.15 11.55 10.12
C ARG A 80 -12.35 12.85 10.88
N THR A 81 -13.58 13.36 10.89
CA THR A 81 -14.00 14.48 11.75
C THR A 81 -14.42 14.00 13.12
#